data_AF-A0A2W6ULP2-F1
#
_entry.id   AF-A0A2W6ULP2-F1
#
_cell.length_a   1.000
_cell.length_b   1.000
_cell.length_c   1.000
_cell.angle_alpha   90.00
_cell.angle_beta   90.00
_cell.angle_gamma   90.00
#
_symmetry.space_group_name_H-M   'P 1'
#
loop_
_entity.id
_entity.type
_entity.pdbx_description
1 polymer ?
#
loop_
_entity_poly.entity_id
_entity_poly.type
_entity_poly.pdbx_seq_one_letter_code
_entity_poly.pdbx_strand_id
1 'polypeptide(L)'
;MADYFYPLSQGAHVTSPFGPRAGGYHWGTDYGRAGGSGGNAVYAPQAGTVIMAGPASGFGGPDPAGWIVIDHPTDAGGGVSVLGHIIREVAVGDTVRAGQRVARVNPSSATNGGVAPHVHFEHHRYVWSPPGPDRLDPHAWLAARGARWPGAPATPTRKESMNALTADIDLLTPNDDGRATKPRNLLCIHTFEDDGTWSADRMAKYQQSPAAGGSYHLVIDRNGRIARENDDAFIPWAAMFTGNRVAFHFSLSGKASWTRQQWLARPKQIDALAKVLAAYSKAKGIPLIRRGPQDVRAGKWGVCGHDDISKAFGESTHWDPGPNFPFDVVIDKAKAILAGPKPAPAPPSDPAPRPIPPKETLMPTTLDTVLPSLVDGSTFEAPLATFIRTADKQAYEANQRLARFEAKLDRILDAIGEKPDLKPGQ
;
A
#
# COMPACT_ATOMS: atom_id res chain seq x y z
N MET A 1 1.80 1.97 -0.34
CA MET A 1 0.66 1.35 -1.05
C MET A 1 -0.08 0.52 -0.02
N ALA A 2 -1.40 0.65 0.06
CA ALA A 2 -2.19 -0.11 1.02
C ALA A 2 -2.12 -1.62 0.72
N ASP A 3 -2.07 -2.45 1.75
CA ASP A 3 -2.10 -3.90 1.63
C ASP A 3 -3.56 -4.38 1.61
N TYR A 4 -3.88 -5.30 0.69
CA TYR A 4 -5.22 -5.90 0.56
C TYR A 4 -5.16 -7.43 0.66
N PHE A 5 -6.14 -8.01 1.33
CA PHE A 5 -6.26 -9.46 1.52
C PHE A 5 -7.67 -9.98 1.27
N TYR A 6 -7.77 -11.21 0.75
CA TYR A 6 -9.04 -11.94 0.75
C TYR A 6 -9.43 -12.34 2.18
N PRO A 7 -10.73 -12.43 2.51
CA PRO A 7 -11.20 -12.64 3.88
C PRO A 7 -11.00 -14.07 4.41
N LEU A 8 -10.59 -15.03 3.56
CA LEU A 8 -10.21 -16.40 3.93
C LEU A 8 -8.80 -16.71 3.43
N SER A 9 -8.17 -17.74 3.97
CA SER A 9 -6.85 -18.21 3.53
C SER A 9 -6.86 -18.92 2.17
N GLN A 10 -5.67 -19.12 1.61
CA GLN A 10 -5.48 -19.74 0.28
C GLN A 10 -6.25 -21.06 0.11
N GLY A 11 -6.87 -21.25 -1.05
CA GLY A 11 -7.70 -22.42 -1.39
C GLY A 11 -9.20 -22.24 -1.13
N ALA A 12 -9.62 -21.08 -0.60
CA ALA A 12 -11.00 -20.64 -0.70
C ALA A 12 -11.30 -20.06 -2.10
N HIS A 13 -12.57 -20.01 -2.46
CA HIS A 13 -13.08 -19.47 -3.72
C HIS A 13 -14.40 -18.74 -3.48
N VAL A 14 -14.85 -17.98 -4.48
CA VAL A 14 -16.19 -17.37 -4.47
C VAL A 14 -17.24 -18.46 -4.58
N THR A 15 -18.07 -18.62 -3.55
CA THR A 15 -19.21 -19.56 -3.53
C THR A 15 -20.50 -18.89 -3.97
N SER A 16 -20.63 -17.58 -3.77
CA SER A 16 -21.74 -16.77 -4.31
C SER A 16 -21.23 -15.37 -4.68
N PRO A 17 -21.32 -14.96 -5.96
CA PRO A 17 -20.83 -13.65 -6.40
C PRO A 17 -21.77 -12.52 -5.99
N PHE A 18 -21.25 -11.29 -6.03
CA PHE A 18 -22.06 -10.07 -5.95
C PHE A 18 -22.99 -9.97 -7.17
N GLY A 19 -24.24 -9.53 -6.96
CA GLY A 19 -25.18 -9.27 -8.06
C GLY A 19 -26.58 -9.90 -7.91
N PRO A 20 -27.40 -9.87 -8.97
CA PRO A 20 -28.73 -10.45 -8.97
C PRO A 20 -28.72 -11.96 -8.69
N ARG A 21 -29.68 -12.43 -7.88
CA ARG A 21 -29.90 -13.86 -7.60
C ARG A 21 -31.38 -14.23 -7.60
N ALA A 22 -31.68 -15.52 -7.68
CA ALA A 22 -33.03 -16.00 -7.42
C ALA A 22 -33.48 -15.54 -6.02
N GLY A 23 -34.58 -14.78 -5.95
CA GLY A 23 -35.10 -14.24 -4.69
C GLY A 23 -34.50 -12.92 -4.20
N GLY A 24 -33.68 -12.23 -5.00
CA GLY A 24 -33.28 -10.84 -4.70
C GLY A 24 -31.93 -10.42 -5.28
N TYR A 25 -31.19 -9.61 -4.53
CA TYR A 25 -29.86 -9.13 -4.91
C TYR A 25 -28.86 -9.49 -3.80
N HIS A 26 -27.68 -9.94 -4.17
CA HIS A 26 -26.59 -10.24 -3.25
C HIS A 26 -25.64 -9.05 -3.18
N TRP A 27 -25.65 -8.35 -2.04
CA TRP A 27 -24.90 -7.10 -1.81
C TRP A 27 -23.47 -7.30 -1.30
N GLY A 28 -22.97 -8.53 -1.36
CA GLY A 28 -21.62 -8.89 -1.01
C GLY A 28 -21.12 -10.04 -1.87
N THR A 29 -20.01 -10.66 -1.48
CA THR A 29 -19.49 -11.88 -2.06
C THR A 29 -19.24 -12.88 -0.96
N ASP A 30 -19.71 -14.11 -1.18
CA ASP A 30 -19.49 -15.21 -0.24
C ASP A 30 -18.22 -15.96 -0.63
N TYR A 31 -17.32 -16.12 0.34
CA TYR A 31 -16.10 -16.91 0.20
C TYR A 31 -16.19 -18.18 1.03
N GLY A 32 -15.88 -19.31 0.40
CA GLY A 32 -15.98 -20.62 1.02
C GLY A 32 -14.96 -21.61 0.48
N ARG A 33 -15.00 -22.82 1.03
CA ARG A 33 -14.28 -24.01 0.53
C ARG A 33 -15.30 -25.09 0.17
N ALA A 34 -14.88 -26.02 -0.68
CA ALA A 34 -15.67 -27.22 -0.94
C ALA A 34 -15.88 -27.99 0.38
N GLY A 35 -17.12 -28.32 0.71
CA GLY A 35 -17.49 -28.96 1.98
C GLY A 35 -17.75 -28.00 3.16
N GLY A 36 -17.60 -26.68 2.95
CA GLY A 36 -17.82 -25.65 3.98
C GLY A 36 -16.55 -25.17 4.67
N SER A 37 -16.61 -23.96 5.22
CA SER A 37 -15.50 -23.24 5.84
C SER A 37 -15.60 -23.13 7.37
N GLY A 38 -16.47 -23.89 8.02
CA GLY A 38 -16.75 -23.74 9.45
C GLY A 38 -15.48 -23.79 10.31
N GLY A 39 -15.28 -22.78 11.16
CA GLY A 39 -14.09 -22.66 12.00
C GLY A 39 -12.83 -22.12 11.31
N ASN A 40 -12.84 -21.94 9.98
CA ASN A 40 -11.71 -21.33 9.27
C ASN A 40 -11.48 -19.89 9.74
N ALA A 41 -10.21 -19.49 9.86
CA ALA A 41 -9.85 -18.11 10.20
C ALA A 41 -10.35 -17.13 9.13
N VAL A 42 -10.86 -15.99 9.60
CA VAL A 42 -11.32 -14.86 8.80
C VAL A 42 -10.40 -13.68 9.04
N TYR A 43 -10.01 -13.00 7.96
CA TYR A 43 -8.98 -11.97 7.97
C TYR A 43 -9.52 -10.60 7.55
N ALA A 44 -8.96 -9.53 8.12
CA ALA A 44 -9.27 -8.16 7.75
C ALA A 44 -8.81 -7.88 6.31
N PRO A 45 -9.70 -7.46 5.39
CA PRO A 45 -9.33 -7.20 4.00
C PRO A 45 -8.36 -6.02 3.84
N GLN A 46 -8.40 -5.07 4.76
CA GLN A 46 -7.65 -3.81 4.76
C GLN A 46 -7.48 -3.33 6.22
N ALA A 47 -6.46 -2.53 6.50
CA ALA A 47 -6.24 -1.97 7.83
C ALA A 47 -7.33 -0.95 8.20
N GLY A 48 -7.75 -0.90 9.46
CA GLY A 48 -8.84 -0.01 9.88
C GLY A 48 -9.25 -0.19 11.33
N THR A 49 -10.40 0.39 11.67
CA THR A 49 -10.99 0.35 13.02
C THR A 49 -12.33 -0.36 12.98
N VAL A 50 -12.57 -1.28 13.91
CA VAL A 50 -13.86 -1.97 14.03
C VAL A 50 -14.89 -0.99 14.58
N ILE A 51 -15.90 -0.65 13.78
CA ILE A 51 -16.95 0.32 14.14
C ILE A 51 -18.28 -0.33 14.54
N MET A 52 -18.50 -1.59 14.15
CA MET A 52 -19.65 -2.39 14.58
C MET A 52 -19.24 -3.86 14.74
N ALA A 53 -19.81 -4.55 15.73
CA ALA A 53 -19.56 -5.97 15.96
C ALA A 53 -20.72 -6.63 16.72
N GLY A 54 -20.99 -7.90 16.45
CA GLY A 54 -21.96 -8.72 17.19
C GLY A 54 -23.12 -9.26 16.33
N PRO A 55 -24.32 -9.49 16.88
CA PRO A 55 -25.44 -10.06 16.13
C PRO A 55 -25.99 -9.03 15.14
N ALA A 56 -26.32 -9.48 13.93
CA ALA A 56 -26.95 -8.64 12.92
C ALA A 56 -27.93 -9.44 12.07
N SER A 57 -29.07 -8.81 11.77
CA SER A 57 -30.08 -9.41 10.89
C SER A 57 -29.47 -9.71 9.53
N GLY A 58 -29.60 -10.95 9.06
CA GLY A 58 -29.03 -11.40 7.79
C GLY A 58 -27.57 -11.83 7.83
N PHE A 59 -26.81 -11.57 8.90
CA PHE A 59 -25.39 -11.95 9.02
C PHE A 59 -25.11 -13.01 10.09
N GLY A 60 -26.15 -13.46 10.81
CA GLY A 60 -26.05 -14.50 11.85
C GLY A 60 -26.01 -13.96 13.28
N GLY A 61 -25.92 -14.87 14.25
CA GLY A 61 -25.97 -14.57 15.68
C GLY A 61 -26.48 -15.75 16.51
N PRO A 62 -26.62 -15.59 17.84
CA PRO A 62 -26.29 -14.41 18.66
C PRO A 62 -24.77 -14.21 18.90
N ASP A 63 -24.37 -13.09 19.53
CA ASP A 63 -22.98 -12.84 19.93
C ASP A 63 -22.37 -14.07 20.66
N PRO A 64 -21.11 -14.46 20.39
CA PRO A 64 -20.09 -13.80 19.56
C PRO A 64 -20.25 -13.97 18.04
N ALA A 65 -21.34 -14.58 17.57
CA ALA A 65 -21.62 -14.73 16.15
C ALA A 65 -22.36 -13.52 15.55
N GLY A 66 -22.18 -13.33 14.24
CA GLY A 66 -22.85 -12.31 13.44
C GLY A 66 -21.87 -11.66 12.48
N TRP A 67 -21.62 -10.36 12.68
CA TRP A 67 -20.79 -9.54 11.81
C TRP A 67 -19.73 -8.72 12.55
N ILE A 68 -18.79 -8.20 11.77
CA ILE A 68 -17.98 -7.03 12.10
C ILE A 68 -17.99 -6.06 10.92
N VAL A 69 -17.87 -4.77 11.23
CA VAL A 69 -17.71 -3.70 10.24
C VAL A 69 -16.45 -2.91 10.56
N ILE A 70 -15.59 -2.74 9.57
CA ILE A 70 -14.29 -2.08 9.68
C ILE A 70 -14.30 -0.83 8.83
N ASP A 71 -14.07 0.32 9.45
CA ASP A 71 -13.85 1.59 8.77
C ASP A 71 -12.36 1.76 8.43
N HIS A 72 -12.06 2.11 7.18
CA HIS A 72 -10.70 2.20 6.69
C HIS A 72 -10.28 3.66 6.52
N PRO A 73 -9.19 4.10 7.16
CA PRO A 73 -8.72 5.47 7.01
C PRO A 73 -8.21 5.73 5.59
N THR A 74 -8.16 7.01 5.19
CA THR A 74 -7.79 7.42 3.81
C THR A 74 -6.41 6.92 3.40
N ASP A 75 -5.45 6.90 4.32
CA ASP A 75 -4.09 6.40 4.08
C ASP A 75 -4.03 4.87 3.87
N ALA A 76 -5.00 4.14 4.42
CA ALA A 76 -5.21 2.72 4.15
C ALA A 76 -6.00 2.48 2.86
N GLY A 77 -6.56 3.52 2.21
CA GLY A 77 -7.32 3.41 0.96
C GLY A 77 -8.80 3.79 1.06
N GLY A 78 -9.31 4.14 2.26
CA GLY A 78 -10.69 4.55 2.47
C GLY A 78 -11.73 3.41 2.36
N GLY A 79 -12.99 3.74 2.69
CA GLY A 79 -14.15 2.86 2.56
C GLY A 79 -14.41 2.00 3.79
N VAL A 80 -15.40 1.11 3.68
CA VAL A 80 -15.85 0.26 4.80
C VAL A 80 -15.95 -1.20 4.34
N SER A 81 -15.46 -2.13 5.17
CA SER A 81 -15.62 -3.57 4.97
C SER A 81 -16.62 -4.16 5.95
N VAL A 82 -17.50 -5.03 5.48
CA VAL A 82 -18.44 -5.81 6.31
C VAL A 82 -18.10 -7.28 6.18
N LEU A 83 -17.90 -7.98 7.30
CA LEU A 83 -17.68 -9.42 7.33
C LEU A 83 -18.77 -10.09 8.16
N GLY A 84 -19.49 -11.04 7.59
CA GLY A 84 -20.61 -11.73 8.24
C GLY A 84 -20.55 -13.25 8.15
N HIS A 85 -21.47 -13.90 8.86
CA HIS A 85 -21.47 -15.35 9.13
C HIS A 85 -20.20 -15.80 9.85
N ILE A 86 -19.72 -14.95 10.76
CA ILE A 86 -18.49 -15.16 11.52
C ILE A 86 -18.78 -15.27 13.02
N ILE A 87 -17.82 -15.81 13.75
CA ILE A 87 -17.67 -15.65 15.19
C ILE A 87 -16.50 -14.71 15.41
N ARG A 88 -16.79 -13.50 15.90
CA ARG A 88 -15.79 -12.43 16.03
C ARG A 88 -14.74 -12.74 17.08
N GLU A 89 -13.54 -12.24 16.86
CA GLU A 89 -12.40 -12.31 17.79
C GLU A 89 -11.85 -10.90 18.12
N VAL A 90 -12.56 -9.87 17.67
CA VAL A 90 -12.31 -8.44 17.90
C VAL A 90 -13.58 -7.76 18.46
N ALA A 91 -13.41 -6.59 19.05
CA ALA A 91 -14.47 -5.74 19.59
C ALA A 91 -14.55 -4.38 18.88
N VAL A 92 -15.66 -3.67 19.06
CA VAL A 92 -15.78 -2.28 18.60
C VAL A 92 -14.68 -1.43 19.25
N GLY A 93 -14.03 -0.58 18.44
CA GLY A 93 -12.88 0.23 18.86
C GLY A 93 -11.52 -0.40 18.58
N ASP A 94 -11.44 -1.71 18.31
CA ASP A 94 -10.16 -2.35 17.98
C ASP A 94 -9.62 -1.85 16.63
N THR A 95 -8.34 -1.47 16.61
CA THR A 95 -7.60 -1.26 15.36
C THR A 95 -7.03 -2.57 14.84
N VAL A 96 -7.18 -2.83 13.54
CA VAL A 96 -6.72 -4.05 12.87
C VAL A 96 -5.78 -3.73 11.70
N ARG A 97 -4.81 -4.61 11.47
CA ARG A 97 -3.94 -4.55 10.29
C ARG A 97 -4.56 -5.32 9.12
N ALA A 98 -4.22 -4.94 7.89
CA ALA A 98 -4.58 -5.74 6.72
C ALA A 98 -4.01 -7.16 6.84
N GLY A 99 -4.84 -8.17 6.59
CA GLY A 99 -4.46 -9.58 6.74
C GLY A 99 -4.39 -10.08 8.19
N GLN A 100 -4.76 -9.27 9.18
CA GLN A 100 -4.90 -9.72 10.57
C GLN A 100 -6.12 -10.66 10.69
N ARG A 101 -5.98 -11.74 11.46
CA ARG A 101 -7.13 -12.57 11.84
C ARG A 101 -8.05 -11.77 12.76
N VAL A 102 -9.32 -11.68 12.40
CA VAL A 102 -10.34 -10.88 13.11
C VAL A 102 -11.52 -11.72 13.56
N ALA A 103 -11.68 -12.92 13.01
CA ALA A 103 -12.77 -13.82 13.35
C ALA A 103 -12.47 -15.25 12.87
N ARG A 104 -13.45 -16.13 13.05
CA ARG A 104 -13.55 -17.43 12.37
C ARG A 104 -14.92 -17.58 11.74
N VAL A 105 -15.05 -18.35 10.67
CA VAL A 105 -16.35 -18.65 10.05
C VAL A 105 -17.22 -19.40 11.05
N ASN A 106 -18.47 -18.98 11.21
CA ASN A 106 -19.42 -19.67 12.07
C ASN A 106 -19.75 -21.05 11.46
N PRO A 107 -19.48 -22.18 12.15
CA PRO A 107 -19.77 -23.50 11.60
C PRO A 107 -21.26 -23.81 11.53
N SER A 108 -22.12 -23.04 12.21
CA SER A 108 -23.56 -23.30 12.24
C SER A 108 -24.27 -22.79 10.98
N SER A 109 -24.74 -23.72 10.14
CA SER A 109 -25.54 -23.42 8.95
C SER A 109 -26.91 -22.79 9.29
N ALA A 110 -27.37 -22.89 10.53
CA ALA A 110 -28.59 -22.20 10.97
C ALA A 110 -28.42 -20.66 10.98
N THR A 111 -27.18 -20.16 10.97
CA THR A 111 -26.88 -18.72 11.07
C THR A 111 -26.58 -18.05 9.72
N ASN A 112 -26.67 -18.80 8.63
CA ASN A 112 -26.40 -18.35 7.26
C ASN A 112 -27.40 -18.91 6.23
N GLY A 113 -28.66 -19.13 6.67
CA GLY A 113 -29.76 -19.53 5.78
C GLY A 113 -29.70 -20.98 5.28
N GLY A 114 -29.01 -21.88 6.00
CA GLY A 114 -28.95 -23.31 5.66
C GLY A 114 -27.89 -23.66 4.59
N VAL A 115 -27.05 -22.71 4.22
CA VAL A 115 -25.97 -22.90 3.23
C VAL A 115 -24.70 -23.37 3.94
N ALA A 116 -23.83 -24.09 3.23
CA ALA A 116 -22.52 -24.48 3.75
C ALA A 116 -21.78 -23.28 4.35
N PRO A 117 -21.16 -23.41 5.54
CA PRO A 117 -20.47 -22.30 6.21
C PRO A 117 -19.50 -21.56 5.29
N HIS A 118 -19.60 -20.23 5.26
CA HIS A 118 -18.82 -19.32 4.42
C HIS A 118 -18.66 -17.97 5.14
N VAL A 119 -17.77 -17.11 4.67
CA VAL A 119 -17.75 -15.70 5.09
C VAL A 119 -18.45 -14.87 4.03
N HIS A 120 -19.39 -14.04 4.46
CA HIS A 120 -20.00 -13.02 3.61
C HIS A 120 -19.20 -11.73 3.72
N PHE A 121 -18.79 -11.16 2.58
CA PHE A 121 -17.99 -9.93 2.53
C PHE A 121 -18.67 -8.84 1.70
N GLU A 122 -18.92 -7.67 2.29
CA GLU A 122 -19.35 -6.46 1.57
C GLU A 122 -18.23 -5.40 1.61
N HIS A 123 -18.11 -4.61 0.54
CA HIS A 123 -17.28 -3.40 0.54
C HIS A 123 -18.11 -2.19 0.13
N HIS A 124 -18.07 -1.15 0.96
CA HIS A 124 -18.80 0.09 0.75
C HIS A 124 -17.84 1.25 0.48
N ARG A 125 -18.24 2.11 -0.47
CA ARG A 125 -17.37 3.14 -1.05
C ARG A 125 -16.86 4.16 -0.03
N TYR A 126 -17.71 4.57 0.92
CA TYR A 126 -17.42 5.68 1.84
C TYR A 126 -17.72 5.33 3.29
N VAL A 127 -18.99 5.01 3.57
CA VAL A 127 -19.51 4.69 4.89
C VAL A 127 -20.29 3.39 4.82
N TRP A 128 -20.74 2.88 5.96
CA TRP A 128 -21.70 1.79 5.94
C TRP A 128 -23.03 2.27 5.30
N SER A 129 -23.36 1.74 4.11
CA SER A 129 -24.47 2.22 3.28
C SER A 129 -25.58 1.19 3.14
N PRO A 130 -26.85 1.61 2.94
CA PRO A 130 -27.93 0.71 2.55
C PRO A 130 -27.69 0.10 1.14
N PRO A 131 -28.48 -0.91 0.73
CA PRO A 131 -28.52 -1.41 -0.65
C PRO A 131 -28.53 -0.30 -1.70
N GLY A 132 -27.57 -0.32 -2.62
CA GLY A 132 -27.45 0.74 -3.63
C GLY A 132 -26.05 0.86 -4.24
N PRO A 133 -25.80 1.93 -5.03
CA PRO A 133 -24.58 2.10 -5.83
C PRO A 133 -23.30 2.28 -5.01
N ASP A 134 -23.41 2.57 -3.72
CA ASP A 134 -22.27 2.69 -2.80
C ASP A 134 -21.80 1.35 -2.24
N ARG A 135 -22.52 0.25 -2.51
CA ARG A 135 -22.06 -1.12 -2.26
C ARG A 135 -21.42 -1.66 -3.53
N LEU A 136 -20.10 -1.83 -3.49
CA LEU A 136 -19.30 -2.23 -4.65
C LEU A 136 -19.17 -3.75 -4.69
N ASP A 137 -18.91 -4.31 -5.88
CA ASP A 137 -18.47 -5.70 -6.01
C ASP A 137 -17.14 -5.88 -5.25
N PRO A 138 -17.14 -6.58 -4.11
CA PRO A 138 -15.97 -6.67 -3.27
C PRO A 138 -14.90 -7.59 -3.86
N HIS A 139 -15.27 -8.57 -4.68
CA HIS A 139 -14.31 -9.44 -5.35
C HIS A 139 -13.55 -8.69 -6.43
N ALA A 140 -14.26 -7.98 -7.30
CA ALA A 140 -13.66 -7.13 -8.33
C ALA A 140 -12.80 -6.03 -7.69
N TRP A 141 -13.29 -5.40 -6.61
CA TRP A 141 -12.56 -4.36 -5.88
C TRP A 141 -11.23 -4.86 -5.29
N LEU A 142 -11.23 -6.05 -4.67
CA LEU A 142 -10.01 -6.70 -4.15
C LEU A 142 -9.06 -7.11 -5.26
N ALA A 143 -9.57 -7.72 -6.34
CA ALA A 143 -8.76 -8.20 -7.45
C ALA A 143 -8.03 -7.04 -8.17
N ALA A 144 -8.73 -5.93 -8.41
CA ALA A 144 -8.16 -4.72 -9.01
C ALA A 144 -7.02 -4.09 -8.17
N ARG A 145 -6.97 -4.42 -6.87
CA ARG A 145 -5.97 -3.92 -5.92
C ARG A 145 -4.88 -4.92 -5.58
N GLY A 146 -4.83 -6.05 -6.32
CA GLY A 146 -3.81 -7.08 -6.12
C GLY A 146 -3.91 -7.77 -4.76
N ALA A 147 -5.13 -7.96 -4.25
CA ALA A 147 -5.34 -8.61 -2.96
C ALA A 147 -4.70 -10.00 -2.91
N ARG A 148 -4.07 -10.32 -1.77
CA ARG A 148 -3.40 -11.61 -1.54
C ARG A 148 -4.27 -12.53 -0.69
N TRP A 149 -4.08 -13.83 -0.84
CA TRP A 149 -4.67 -14.80 0.09
C TRP A 149 -3.82 -14.87 1.37
N PRO A 150 -4.39 -14.64 2.57
CA PRO A 150 -3.71 -14.89 3.84
C PRO A 150 -3.11 -16.30 3.90
N GLY A 151 -1.88 -16.39 4.39
CA GLY A 151 -1.15 -17.66 4.52
C GLY A 151 -0.71 -18.29 3.19
N ALA A 152 -0.98 -17.67 2.04
CA ALA A 152 -0.28 -18.06 0.83
C ALA A 152 1.21 -17.76 1.02
N PRO A 153 2.14 -18.69 0.68
CA PRO A 153 3.49 -18.24 0.34
C PRO A 153 3.31 -17.15 -0.70
N ALA A 154 4.04 -16.04 -0.60
CA ALA A 154 3.90 -14.93 -1.54
C ALA A 154 4.02 -15.47 -2.98
N THR A 155 2.89 -15.81 -3.60
CA THR A 155 2.86 -16.24 -4.99
C THR A 155 3.21 -14.98 -5.75
N PRO A 156 4.30 -14.96 -6.52
CA PRO A 156 4.65 -13.79 -7.30
C PRO A 156 3.57 -13.60 -8.36
N THR A 157 2.56 -12.80 -8.07
CA THR A 157 1.72 -12.21 -9.10
C THR A 157 2.60 -11.21 -9.83
N ARG A 158 3.08 -11.59 -11.01
CA ARG A 158 3.05 -10.79 -12.25
C ARG A 158 3.86 -11.52 -13.31
N LYS A 159 3.25 -11.82 -14.46
CA LYS A 159 4.04 -11.91 -15.69
C LYS A 159 4.54 -10.47 -15.93
N GLU A 160 5.83 -10.30 -15.63
CA GLU A 160 6.68 -9.11 -15.75
C GLU A 160 6.49 -7.97 -14.73
N SER A 161 7.15 -8.08 -13.58
CA SER A 161 7.92 -6.95 -13.01
C SER A 161 9.19 -7.54 -12.43
N MET A 162 10.26 -7.58 -13.23
CA MET A 162 11.62 -7.92 -12.76
C MET A 162 12.22 -6.84 -11.85
N ASN A 163 11.44 -5.79 -11.59
CA ASN A 163 11.84 -4.59 -10.88
C ASN A 163 11.76 -4.79 -9.36
N ALA A 164 12.84 -4.44 -8.65
CA ALA A 164 12.92 -4.58 -7.20
C ALA A 164 11.96 -3.65 -6.43
N LEU A 165 11.51 -2.57 -7.07
CA LEU A 165 10.65 -1.54 -6.48
C LEU A 165 9.59 -1.09 -7.49
N THR A 166 8.35 -0.94 -7.04
CA THR A 166 7.32 -0.17 -7.75
C THR A 166 7.56 1.32 -7.53
N ALA A 167 7.83 2.07 -8.60
CA ALA A 167 7.99 3.51 -8.55
C ALA A 167 6.62 4.22 -8.43
N ASP A 168 6.62 5.53 -8.14
CA ASP A 168 5.38 6.31 -8.12
C ASP A 168 4.86 6.57 -9.54
N ILE A 169 5.75 6.54 -10.54
CA ILE A 169 5.44 6.65 -11.96
C ILE A 169 6.54 5.98 -12.80
N ASP A 170 6.16 5.39 -13.92
CA ASP A 170 7.07 4.87 -14.92
C ASP A 170 7.09 5.81 -16.14
N LEU A 171 8.24 6.40 -16.43
CA LEU A 171 8.50 7.30 -17.56
C LEU A 171 9.76 6.79 -18.27
N LEU A 172 9.61 5.66 -18.95
CA LEU A 172 10.73 4.92 -19.52
C LEU A 172 11.44 5.72 -20.63
N THR A 173 12.74 5.52 -20.74
CA THR A 173 13.61 6.15 -21.76
C THR A 173 14.27 5.09 -22.65
N PRO A 174 14.55 5.40 -23.94
CA PRO A 174 15.37 4.55 -24.81
C PRO A 174 16.88 4.67 -24.56
N ASN A 175 17.32 5.50 -23.60
CA ASN A 175 18.73 5.76 -23.32
C ASN A 175 19.37 4.60 -22.54
N ASP A 176 19.51 3.44 -23.17
CA ASP A 176 20.06 2.24 -22.56
C ASP A 176 20.85 1.37 -23.57
N ASP A 177 21.68 0.47 -23.07
CA ASP A 177 22.48 -0.50 -23.86
C ASP A 177 21.76 -1.86 -23.98
N GLY A 178 20.42 -1.89 -23.86
CA GLY A 178 19.61 -3.10 -23.87
C GLY A 178 19.69 -3.90 -22.57
N ARG A 179 19.29 -5.17 -22.64
CA ARG A 179 19.17 -6.05 -21.46
C ARG A 179 20.53 -6.50 -20.94
N ALA A 180 20.70 -6.44 -19.62
CA ALA A 180 21.84 -7.03 -18.95
C ALA A 180 21.83 -8.55 -19.05
N THR A 181 22.99 -9.11 -19.42
CA THR A 181 23.24 -10.56 -19.50
C THR A 181 24.00 -11.09 -18.29
N LYS A 182 24.48 -10.21 -17.41
CA LYS A 182 25.23 -10.52 -16.20
C LYS A 182 24.57 -9.85 -14.97
N PRO A 183 24.71 -10.45 -13.78
CA PRO A 183 24.23 -9.82 -12.56
C PRO A 183 25.03 -8.55 -12.24
N ARG A 184 24.36 -7.61 -11.56
CA ARG A 184 24.96 -6.38 -11.05
C ARG A 184 25.24 -6.52 -9.57
N ASN A 185 26.38 -6.04 -9.12
CA ASN A 185 26.85 -6.17 -7.74
C ASN A 185 26.81 -4.85 -6.96
N LEU A 186 26.50 -3.73 -7.61
CA LEU A 186 26.55 -2.41 -7.01
C LEU A 186 25.20 -1.68 -7.04
N LEU A 187 24.97 -0.85 -6.02
CA LEU A 187 23.91 0.16 -5.95
C LEU A 187 24.59 1.53 -6.01
N CYS A 188 24.55 2.18 -7.17
CA CYS A 188 25.25 3.42 -7.43
C CYS A 188 24.31 4.63 -7.27
N ILE A 189 24.76 5.58 -6.45
CA ILE A 189 24.05 6.83 -6.19
C ILE A 189 24.62 7.93 -7.08
N HIS A 190 23.73 8.72 -7.66
CA HIS A 190 24.02 9.83 -8.57
C HIS A 190 23.28 11.09 -8.13
N THR A 191 23.63 12.22 -8.73
CA THR A 191 22.87 13.47 -8.61
C THR A 191 22.39 13.96 -9.98
N PHE A 192 21.33 14.77 -9.99
CA PHE A 192 20.87 15.45 -11.21
C PHE A 192 21.82 16.58 -11.62
N GLU A 193 22.68 17.04 -10.71
CA GLU A 193 23.47 18.28 -10.81
C GLU A 193 22.60 19.54 -10.99
N ASP A 194 21.34 19.47 -10.54
CA ASP A 194 20.40 20.60 -10.53
C ASP A 194 20.50 21.40 -9.21
N ASP A 195 19.87 22.56 -9.14
CA ASP A 195 19.81 23.38 -7.91
C ASP A 195 18.94 22.78 -6.80
N GLY A 196 18.45 21.55 -6.99
CA GLY A 196 17.66 20.81 -6.04
C GLY A 196 16.16 21.09 -6.15
N THR A 197 15.70 21.59 -7.29
CA THR A 197 14.32 22.00 -7.55
C THR A 197 13.61 21.11 -8.55
N TRP A 198 14.34 20.33 -9.34
CA TRP A 198 13.75 19.47 -10.37
C TRP A 198 12.94 18.33 -9.74
N SER A 199 11.73 18.12 -10.28
CA SER A 199 10.91 16.96 -9.92
C SER A 199 11.43 15.70 -10.63
N ALA A 200 11.03 14.54 -10.10
CA ALA A 200 11.40 13.25 -10.67
C ALA A 200 10.78 13.09 -12.06
N ASP A 201 9.54 13.56 -12.26
CA ASP A 201 8.87 13.55 -13.56
C ASP A 201 9.59 14.43 -14.58
N ARG A 202 10.11 15.59 -14.16
CA ARG A 202 10.85 16.49 -15.05
C ARG A 202 12.15 15.86 -15.52
N MET A 203 12.90 15.25 -14.60
CA MET A 203 14.15 14.57 -14.93
C MET A 203 13.91 13.39 -15.87
N ALA A 204 12.95 12.52 -15.54
CA ALA A 204 12.61 11.38 -16.37
C ALA A 204 12.16 11.79 -17.77
N LYS A 205 11.31 12.82 -17.90
CA LYS A 205 10.91 13.37 -19.21
C LYS A 205 12.09 13.96 -20.00
N TYR A 206 13.01 14.66 -19.33
CA TYR A 206 14.21 15.18 -19.97
C TYR A 206 15.07 14.04 -20.55
N GLN A 207 15.23 12.96 -19.80
CA GLN A 207 16.04 11.80 -20.19
C GLN A 207 15.35 10.86 -21.18
N GLN A 208 14.08 11.09 -21.59
CA GLN A 208 13.48 10.40 -22.73
C GLN A 208 14.09 10.80 -24.08
N SER A 209 14.79 11.93 -24.13
CA SER A 209 15.54 12.34 -25.32
C SER A 209 16.95 11.73 -25.32
N PRO A 210 17.38 11.07 -26.40
CA PRO A 210 18.78 10.64 -26.56
C PRO A 210 19.80 11.77 -26.46
N ALA A 211 19.40 13.00 -26.77
CA ALA A 211 20.26 14.18 -26.63
C ALA A 211 20.61 14.52 -25.17
N ALA A 212 19.87 13.98 -24.18
CA ALA A 212 20.21 14.12 -22.77
C ALA A 212 21.52 13.39 -22.41
N GLY A 213 21.95 12.40 -23.21
CA GLY A 213 23.24 11.73 -23.04
C GLY A 213 23.37 10.87 -21.78
N GLY A 214 22.26 10.60 -21.07
CA GLY A 214 22.27 9.76 -19.89
C GLY A 214 20.87 9.35 -19.41
N SER A 215 20.82 8.38 -18.51
CA SER A 215 19.62 7.85 -17.85
C SER A 215 19.98 7.07 -16.58
N TYR A 216 18.98 6.73 -15.78
CA TYR A 216 19.12 5.92 -14.57
C TYR A 216 18.09 4.81 -14.51
N HIS A 217 18.15 3.95 -13.48
CA HIS A 217 17.02 3.05 -13.22
C HIS A 217 15.87 3.83 -12.58
N LEU A 218 16.19 4.60 -11.54
CA LEU A 218 15.24 5.43 -10.80
C LEU A 218 15.81 6.81 -10.56
N VAL A 219 14.92 7.80 -10.54
CA VAL A 219 15.23 9.19 -10.18
C VAL A 219 14.32 9.69 -9.06
N ILE A 220 14.87 10.47 -8.13
CA ILE A 220 14.22 10.85 -6.87
C ILE A 220 14.30 12.37 -6.63
N ASP A 221 13.16 13.03 -6.46
CA ASP A 221 13.12 14.46 -6.18
C ASP A 221 13.18 14.82 -4.69
N ARG A 222 13.24 16.13 -4.41
CA ARG A 222 13.26 16.71 -3.06
C ARG A 222 12.13 16.25 -2.15
N ASN A 223 10.97 15.88 -2.71
CA ASN A 223 9.78 15.48 -1.96
C ASN A 223 9.69 13.97 -1.76
N GLY A 224 10.68 13.21 -2.28
CA GLY A 224 10.73 11.77 -2.20
C GLY A 224 9.88 11.05 -3.24
N ARG A 225 9.43 11.76 -4.29
CA ARG A 225 8.75 11.13 -5.43
C ARG A 225 9.78 10.38 -6.27
N ILE A 226 9.45 9.17 -6.69
CA ILE A 226 10.33 8.25 -7.42
C ILE A 226 9.74 8.02 -8.81
N ALA A 227 10.50 8.35 -9.86
CA ALA A 227 10.16 7.98 -11.23
C ALA A 227 11.12 6.89 -11.74
N ARG A 228 10.60 5.95 -12.52
CA ARG A 228 11.40 4.93 -13.22
C ARG A 228 11.70 5.36 -14.64
N GLU A 229 12.97 5.31 -14.98
CA GLU A 229 13.49 5.59 -16.33
C GLU A 229 13.87 4.31 -17.07
N ASN A 230 14.38 3.31 -16.36
CA ASN A 230 14.71 2.01 -16.92
C ASN A 230 14.17 0.89 -16.04
N ASP A 231 13.69 -0.18 -16.68
CA ASP A 231 13.46 -1.44 -16.00
C ASP A 231 14.79 -2.01 -15.48
N ASP A 232 14.74 -2.73 -14.36
CA ASP A 232 15.89 -3.38 -13.72
C ASP A 232 16.63 -4.33 -14.67
N ALA A 233 15.98 -4.82 -15.73
CA ALA A 233 16.62 -5.68 -16.72
C ALA A 233 17.54 -4.92 -17.69
N PHE A 234 17.41 -3.60 -17.82
CA PHE A 234 18.11 -2.79 -18.84
C PHE A 234 19.32 -2.05 -18.29
N ILE A 235 20.32 -1.82 -19.14
CA ILE A 235 21.60 -1.17 -18.80
C ILE A 235 21.47 0.34 -19.10
N PRO A 236 21.21 1.22 -18.12
CA PRO A 236 21.06 2.65 -18.38
C PRO A 236 22.39 3.31 -18.74
N TRP A 237 22.34 4.49 -19.34
CA TRP A 237 23.50 5.35 -19.62
C TRP A 237 23.84 6.22 -18.41
N ALA A 238 24.46 5.65 -17.37
CA ALA A 238 24.60 6.33 -16.07
C ALA A 238 26.05 6.62 -15.64
N ALA A 239 26.98 5.69 -15.89
CA ALA A 239 28.35 5.70 -15.37
C ALA A 239 29.36 5.05 -16.33
N MET A 240 29.25 5.35 -17.62
CA MET A 240 30.09 4.79 -18.70
C MET A 240 30.02 3.26 -18.82
N PHE A 241 30.73 2.72 -19.81
CA PHE A 241 30.56 1.35 -20.30
C PHE A 241 30.61 0.29 -19.18
N THR A 242 31.66 0.32 -18.35
CA THR A 242 31.83 -0.66 -17.28
C THR A 242 30.86 -0.41 -16.14
N GLY A 243 30.71 0.85 -15.70
CA GLY A 243 29.83 1.24 -14.61
C GLY A 243 28.38 0.87 -14.84
N ASN A 244 27.85 1.16 -16.04
CA ASN A 244 26.48 0.83 -16.46
C ASN A 244 26.13 -0.65 -16.28
N ARG A 245 27.12 -1.53 -16.50
CA ARG A 245 26.94 -2.99 -16.53
C ARG A 245 27.02 -3.63 -15.15
N VAL A 246 27.65 -2.97 -14.19
CA VAL A 246 27.92 -3.55 -12.85
C VAL A 246 27.01 -2.99 -11.75
N ALA A 247 26.28 -1.90 -12.01
CA ALA A 247 25.47 -1.23 -11.00
C ALA A 247 24.00 -1.02 -11.38
N PHE A 248 23.13 -1.06 -10.38
CA PHE A 248 21.85 -0.35 -10.44
C PHE A 248 22.07 1.12 -10.10
N HIS A 249 21.34 2.03 -10.75
CA HIS A 249 21.67 3.46 -10.76
C HIS A 249 20.48 4.30 -10.29
N PHE A 250 20.69 5.10 -9.24
CA PHE A 250 19.66 5.92 -8.62
C PHE A 250 20.13 7.37 -8.52
N SER A 251 19.46 8.29 -9.21
CA SER A 251 19.85 9.69 -9.22
C SER A 251 18.92 10.58 -8.41
N LEU A 252 19.48 11.59 -7.75
CA LEU A 252 18.77 12.46 -6.81
C LEU A 252 18.83 13.91 -7.26
N SER A 253 17.72 14.63 -7.17
CA SER A 253 17.74 16.09 -7.29
C SER A 253 18.66 16.72 -6.25
N GLY A 254 19.67 17.44 -6.73
CA GLY A 254 20.73 18.08 -5.98
C GLY A 254 22.08 18.07 -6.71
N LYS A 255 23.13 18.51 -6.00
CA LYS A 255 24.50 18.61 -6.55
C LYS A 255 25.52 17.89 -5.68
N ALA A 256 26.55 17.37 -6.33
CA ALA A 256 27.71 16.78 -5.67
C ALA A 256 28.42 17.76 -4.73
N SER A 257 28.34 19.07 -5.01
CA SER A 257 28.93 20.13 -4.20
C SER A 257 28.18 20.46 -2.92
N TRP A 258 27.00 19.89 -2.68
CA TRP A 258 26.24 20.18 -1.48
C TRP A 258 26.95 19.75 -0.21
N THR A 259 26.72 20.52 0.84
CA THR A 259 27.14 20.13 2.19
C THR A 259 26.26 18.99 2.69
N ARG A 260 26.79 18.26 3.67
CA ARG A 260 26.03 17.19 4.34
C ARG A 260 24.74 17.73 4.96
N GLN A 261 24.76 18.94 5.50
CA GLN A 261 23.57 19.59 6.08
C GLN A 261 22.49 19.87 5.04
N GLN A 262 22.87 20.30 3.83
CA GLN A 262 21.91 20.51 2.73
C GLN A 262 21.22 19.20 2.33
N TRP A 263 21.96 18.08 2.28
CA TRP A 263 21.37 16.76 2.06
C TRP A 263 20.43 16.33 3.20
N LEU A 264 20.86 16.51 4.45
CA LEU A 264 20.06 16.11 5.62
C LEU A 264 18.83 16.99 5.84
N ALA A 265 18.80 18.20 5.29
CA ALA A 265 17.61 19.05 5.25
C ALA A 265 16.51 18.54 4.30
N ARG A 266 16.73 17.41 3.61
CA ARG A 266 15.78 16.78 2.66
C ARG A 266 15.38 15.37 3.12
N PRO A 267 14.73 15.22 4.28
CA PRO A 267 14.46 13.91 4.88
C PRO A 267 13.61 13.01 3.98
N LYS A 268 12.60 13.55 3.28
CA LYS A 268 11.75 12.75 2.37
C LYS A 268 12.53 12.12 1.21
N GLN A 269 13.47 12.86 0.64
CA GLN A 269 14.34 12.38 -0.44
C GLN A 269 15.30 11.29 0.06
N ILE A 270 15.90 11.49 1.24
CA ILE A 270 16.79 10.50 1.88
C ILE A 270 16.01 9.23 2.25
N ASP A 271 14.78 9.37 2.78
CA ASP A 271 13.92 8.25 3.14
C ASP A 271 13.46 7.47 1.89
N ALA A 272 13.17 8.16 0.78
CA ALA A 272 12.87 7.54 -0.50
C ALA A 272 14.06 6.72 -1.03
N LEU A 273 15.28 7.28 -1.01
CA LEU A 273 16.48 6.55 -1.40
C LEU A 273 16.74 5.34 -0.48
N ALA A 274 16.52 5.47 0.83
CA ALA A 274 16.66 4.35 1.75
C ALA A 274 15.69 3.20 1.41
N LYS A 275 14.44 3.51 1.02
CA LYS A 275 13.47 2.52 0.54
C LYS A 275 13.95 1.83 -0.74
N VAL A 276 14.52 2.59 -1.69
CA VAL A 276 15.12 2.05 -2.91
C VAL A 276 16.25 1.07 -2.57
N LEU A 277 17.23 1.50 -1.77
CA LEU A 277 18.38 0.66 -1.41
C LEU A 277 17.94 -0.62 -0.67
N ALA A 278 16.98 -0.52 0.25
CA ALA A 278 16.42 -1.67 0.95
C ALA A 278 15.74 -2.65 -0.03
N ALA A 279 14.89 -2.14 -0.93
CA ALA A 279 14.20 -2.96 -1.91
C ALA A 279 15.16 -3.73 -2.83
N TYR A 280 16.19 -3.06 -3.36
CA TYR A 280 17.19 -3.69 -4.22
C TYR A 280 18.11 -4.64 -3.46
N SER A 281 18.51 -4.30 -2.23
CA SER A 281 19.27 -5.21 -1.36
C SER A 281 18.50 -6.52 -1.12
N LYS A 282 17.22 -6.43 -0.76
CA LYS A 282 16.36 -7.59 -0.55
C LYS A 282 16.15 -8.41 -1.83
N ALA A 283 15.88 -7.75 -2.95
CA ALA A 283 15.52 -8.42 -4.19
C ALA A 283 16.73 -8.99 -4.95
N LYS A 284 17.90 -8.36 -4.84
CA LYS A 284 19.10 -8.70 -5.63
C LYS A 284 20.26 -9.24 -4.79
N GLY A 285 20.12 -9.29 -3.46
CA GLY A 285 21.15 -9.80 -2.55
C GLY A 285 22.38 -8.89 -2.41
N ILE A 286 22.26 -7.61 -2.77
CA ILE A 286 23.37 -6.66 -2.69
C ILE A 286 23.46 -6.09 -1.26
N PRO A 287 24.57 -6.30 -0.53
CA PRO A 287 24.66 -5.90 0.88
C PRO A 287 24.70 -4.37 1.02
N LEU A 288 24.07 -3.86 2.08
CA LEU A 288 24.05 -2.43 2.40
C LEU A 288 25.37 -2.00 3.09
N ILE A 289 26.45 -2.00 2.33
CA ILE A 289 27.83 -1.67 2.77
C ILE A 289 28.42 -0.66 1.79
N ARG A 290 28.97 0.46 2.29
CA ARG A 290 29.65 1.47 1.46
C ARG A 290 30.93 0.87 0.83
N ARG A 291 31.11 1.04 -0.48
CA ARG A 291 32.26 0.55 -1.26
C ARG A 291 33.04 1.68 -1.89
N GLY A 292 34.28 1.89 -1.44
CA GLY A 292 35.19 2.85 -2.07
C GLY A 292 35.72 2.36 -3.42
N PRO A 293 36.54 3.17 -4.13
CA PRO A 293 37.00 2.85 -5.49
C PRO A 293 37.76 1.51 -5.60
N GLN A 294 38.58 1.18 -4.61
CA GLN A 294 39.33 -0.07 -4.58
C GLN A 294 38.42 -1.30 -4.45
N ASP A 295 37.37 -1.19 -3.63
CA ASP A 295 36.38 -2.25 -3.46
C ASP A 295 35.55 -2.45 -4.72
N VAL A 296 35.17 -1.34 -5.38
CA VAL A 296 34.46 -1.35 -6.67
C VAL A 296 35.30 -2.03 -7.75
N ARG A 297 36.58 -1.65 -7.89
CA ARG A 297 37.54 -2.27 -8.82
C ARG A 297 37.72 -3.77 -8.55
N ALA A 298 37.71 -4.18 -7.28
CA ALA A 298 37.80 -5.57 -6.86
C ALA A 298 36.49 -6.36 -7.03
N GLY A 299 35.42 -5.74 -7.54
CA GLY A 299 34.14 -6.41 -7.76
C GLY A 299 33.36 -6.72 -6.47
N LYS A 300 33.68 -6.06 -5.34
CA LYS A 300 32.94 -6.27 -4.09
C LYS A 300 31.53 -5.72 -4.20
N TRP A 301 30.58 -6.45 -3.63
CA TRP A 301 29.17 -6.08 -3.69
C TRP A 301 28.84 -5.01 -2.65
N GLY A 302 28.04 -4.00 -3.01
CA GLY A 302 27.57 -3.00 -2.06
C GLY A 302 27.06 -1.70 -2.67
N VAL A 303 27.15 -0.61 -1.91
CA VAL A 303 26.65 0.74 -2.25
C VAL A 303 27.82 1.68 -2.55
N CYS A 304 27.77 2.42 -3.64
CA CYS A 304 28.81 3.38 -4.04
C CYS A 304 28.21 4.67 -4.63
N GLY A 305 29.05 5.68 -4.82
CA GLY A 305 28.77 6.84 -5.67
C GLY A 305 29.29 6.63 -7.10
N HIS A 306 28.91 7.53 -8.01
CA HIS A 306 29.53 7.59 -9.33
C HIS A 306 31.03 7.89 -9.20
N ASP A 307 31.43 8.73 -8.23
CA ASP A 307 32.83 9.04 -7.95
C ASP A 307 33.70 7.79 -7.74
N ASP A 308 33.18 6.77 -7.06
CA ASP A 308 33.89 5.52 -6.82
C ASP A 308 34.05 4.72 -8.12
N ILE A 309 33.02 4.68 -8.97
CA ILE A 309 33.05 4.03 -10.28
C ILE A 309 34.05 4.73 -11.20
N SER A 310 33.99 6.06 -11.29
CA SER A 310 34.91 6.89 -12.06
C SER A 310 36.36 6.60 -11.67
N LYS A 311 36.67 6.61 -10.37
CA LYS A 311 38.02 6.32 -9.85
C LYS A 311 38.42 4.85 -10.01
N ALA A 312 37.46 3.92 -10.00
CA ALA A 312 37.72 2.49 -10.14
C ALA A 312 38.06 2.09 -11.58
N PHE A 313 37.39 2.65 -12.59
CA PHE A 313 37.57 2.22 -13.98
C PHE A 313 38.26 3.25 -14.88
N GLY A 314 38.27 4.53 -14.50
CA GLY A 314 38.93 5.59 -15.28
C GLY A 314 38.22 5.97 -16.58
N GLU A 315 36.96 5.56 -16.76
CA GLU A 315 36.15 5.84 -17.95
C GLU A 315 35.40 7.18 -17.86
N SER A 316 35.22 7.71 -16.65
CA SER A 316 34.50 8.95 -16.35
C SER A 316 35.31 9.82 -15.37
N THR A 317 35.05 11.12 -15.40
CA THR A 317 35.57 12.09 -14.41
C THR A 317 34.48 12.63 -13.49
N HIS A 318 33.26 12.10 -13.59
CA HIS A 318 32.14 12.49 -12.73
C HIS A 318 32.42 12.09 -11.28
N TRP A 319 31.95 12.92 -10.34
CA TRP A 319 32.31 12.83 -8.93
C TRP A 319 31.09 12.90 -7.99
N ASP A 320 29.90 12.80 -8.55
CA ASP A 320 28.65 12.71 -7.79
C ASP A 320 28.54 11.39 -7.01
N PRO A 321 27.82 11.37 -5.87
CA PRO A 321 27.06 12.46 -5.25
C PRO A 321 27.94 13.38 -4.37
N GLY A 322 29.26 13.32 -4.52
CA GLY A 322 30.22 14.12 -3.78
C GLY A 322 30.57 13.57 -2.38
N PRO A 323 31.68 14.06 -1.78
CA PRO A 323 32.24 13.52 -0.54
C PRO A 323 31.35 13.76 0.68
N ASN A 324 30.44 14.73 0.60
CA ASN A 324 29.55 15.13 1.70
C ASN A 324 28.21 14.38 1.70
N PHE A 325 27.95 13.53 0.71
CA PHE A 325 26.71 12.77 0.65
C PHE A 325 26.59 11.84 1.86
N PRO A 326 25.44 11.79 2.56
CA PRO A 326 25.30 11.06 3.81
C PRO A 326 25.04 9.56 3.58
N PHE A 327 26.02 8.86 3.02
CA PHE A 327 25.97 7.42 2.77
C PHE A 327 25.64 6.61 4.02
N ASP A 328 26.27 6.94 5.14
CA ASP A 328 26.03 6.33 6.45
C ASP A 328 24.55 6.41 6.85
N VAL A 329 23.95 7.61 6.75
CA VAL A 329 22.54 7.83 7.15
C VAL A 329 21.59 7.05 6.26
N VAL A 330 21.79 7.09 4.94
CA VAL A 330 20.88 6.39 4.03
C VAL A 330 21.03 4.88 4.10
N ILE A 331 22.26 4.38 4.28
CA ILE A 331 22.53 2.95 4.46
C ILE A 331 21.92 2.45 5.77
N ASP A 332 22.06 3.21 6.86
CA ASP A 332 21.49 2.81 8.16
C ASP A 332 19.97 2.86 8.14
N LYS A 333 19.37 3.85 7.48
CA LYS A 333 17.92 3.87 7.22
C LYS A 333 17.48 2.67 6.39
N ALA A 334 18.21 2.32 5.33
CA ALA A 334 17.90 1.16 4.49
C ALA A 334 18.01 -0.16 5.28
N LYS A 335 19.04 -0.30 6.13
CA LYS A 335 19.17 -1.43 7.05
C LYS A 335 18.03 -1.48 8.05
N ALA A 336 17.62 -0.35 8.61
CA ALA A 336 16.48 -0.27 9.52
C ALA A 336 15.17 -0.68 8.81
N ILE A 337 14.98 -0.30 7.55
CA ILE A 337 13.84 -0.76 6.74
C ILE A 337 13.86 -2.29 6.58
N LEU A 338 15.03 -2.89 6.35
CA LEU A 338 15.17 -4.35 6.21
C LEU A 338 15.06 -5.11 7.53
N ALA A 339 15.58 -4.54 8.61
CA ALA A 339 15.42 -5.08 9.96
C ALA A 339 13.95 -5.02 10.42
N GLY A 340 13.14 -4.19 9.77
CA GLY A 340 11.82 -3.83 10.24
C GLY A 340 11.90 -2.96 11.50
N PRO A 341 10.76 -2.59 12.08
CA PRO A 341 10.74 -1.98 13.41
C PRO A 341 11.56 -2.86 14.36
N LYS A 342 12.50 -2.27 15.12
CA LYS A 342 13.14 -2.96 16.24
C LYS A 342 12.03 -3.66 17.02
N PRO A 343 12.14 -4.96 17.31
CA PRO A 343 11.10 -5.62 18.08
C PRO A 343 10.92 -4.80 19.35
N ALA A 344 9.74 -4.22 19.54
CA ALA A 344 9.21 -4.12 20.89
C ALA A 344 9.33 -5.54 21.49
N PRO A 345 9.62 -5.68 22.79
CA PRO A 345 9.62 -6.99 23.43
C PRO A 345 8.43 -7.78 22.90
N ALA A 346 8.70 -8.95 22.33
CA ALA A 346 7.75 -9.66 21.49
C ALA A 346 6.38 -9.64 22.18
N PRO A 347 5.31 -9.11 21.55
CA PRO A 347 4.00 -9.55 21.95
C PRO A 347 4.04 -11.08 21.76
N PRO A 348 3.59 -11.87 22.75
CA PRO A 348 3.62 -13.32 22.65
C PRO A 348 2.96 -13.74 21.33
N SER A 349 3.46 -14.86 20.79
CA SER A 349 2.82 -15.64 19.71
C SER A 349 1.31 -15.43 19.72
N ASP A 350 0.75 -15.05 18.56
CA ASP A 350 -0.66 -14.74 18.32
C ASP A 350 -1.51 -15.16 19.51
N PRO A 351 -1.85 -14.22 20.44
CA PRO A 351 -2.48 -14.63 21.68
C PRO A 351 -3.73 -15.39 21.28
N ALA A 352 -3.99 -16.51 21.97
CA ALA A 352 -5.29 -17.14 21.93
C ALA A 352 -6.35 -16.02 21.97
N PRO A 353 -7.39 -16.08 21.11
CA PRO A 353 -8.30 -14.97 20.89
C PRO A 353 -8.65 -14.33 22.22
N ARG A 354 -8.41 -13.01 22.34
CA ARG A 354 -8.69 -12.30 23.59
C ARG A 354 -10.13 -12.64 23.98
N PRO A 355 -10.39 -13.04 25.24
CA PRO A 355 -11.75 -13.12 25.71
C PRO A 355 -12.42 -11.80 25.37
N ILE A 356 -13.48 -11.87 24.56
CA ILE A 356 -14.32 -10.71 24.31
C ILE A 356 -14.70 -10.18 25.70
N PRO A 357 -14.38 -8.93 26.04
CA PRO A 357 -14.73 -8.39 27.35
C PRO A 357 -16.23 -8.60 27.56
N PRO A 358 -16.67 -9.09 28.74
CA PRO A 358 -18.08 -9.18 29.05
C PRO A 358 -18.72 -7.84 28.76
N LYS A 359 -19.84 -7.88 28.02
CA LYS A 359 -20.71 -6.76 27.64
C LYS A 359 -20.36 -5.53 28.47
N GLU A 360 -19.53 -4.63 27.92
CA GLU A 360 -19.39 -3.33 28.56
C GLU A 360 -20.82 -2.80 28.60
N THR A 361 -21.36 -2.68 29.82
CA THR A 361 -22.69 -2.14 30.03
C THR A 361 -22.62 -0.71 29.56
N LEU A 362 -22.83 -0.52 28.25
CA LEU A 362 -23.27 0.74 27.69
C LEU A 362 -24.40 1.16 28.61
N MET A 363 -24.16 2.22 29.38
CA MET A 363 -25.22 2.85 30.16
C MET A 363 -26.39 3.02 29.21
N PRO A 364 -27.63 2.67 29.59
CA PRO A 364 -28.76 2.74 28.68
C PRO A 364 -28.84 4.16 28.11
N THR A 365 -28.38 4.29 26.87
CA THR A 365 -28.27 5.58 26.19
C THR A 365 -29.59 5.77 25.49
N THR A 366 -30.44 6.62 26.04
CA THR A 366 -31.66 7.05 25.36
C THR A 366 -31.33 8.11 24.32
N LEU A 367 -32.26 8.39 23.42
CA LEU A 367 -32.15 9.49 22.47
C LEU A 367 -31.91 10.84 23.15
N ASP A 368 -32.32 10.98 24.41
CA ASP A 368 -32.19 12.20 25.21
C ASP A 368 -30.91 12.24 26.06
N THR A 369 -30.10 11.18 26.05
CA THR A 369 -28.84 11.14 26.82
C THR A 369 -27.85 12.13 26.23
N VAL A 370 -27.40 13.09 27.05
CA VAL A 370 -26.39 14.07 26.66
C VAL A 370 -25.02 13.40 26.65
N LEU A 371 -24.33 13.48 25.53
CA LEU A 371 -23.00 12.91 25.32
C LEU A 371 -22.02 14.00 24.91
N PRO A 372 -20.74 13.91 25.33
CA PRO A 372 -19.69 14.72 24.74
C PRO A 372 -19.33 14.21 23.34
N SER A 373 -18.89 15.12 22.49
CA SER A 373 -18.34 14.80 21.16
C SER A 373 -17.10 13.92 21.29
N LEU A 374 -17.00 12.90 20.44
CA LEU A 374 -15.84 12.01 20.35
C LEU A 374 -14.68 12.60 19.51
N VAL A 375 -14.81 13.83 19.03
CA VAL A 375 -13.78 14.51 18.25
C VAL A 375 -12.79 15.15 19.23
N ASP A 376 -11.51 14.77 19.14
CA ASP A 376 -10.45 15.32 19.98
C ASP A 376 -10.43 16.86 19.93
N GLY A 377 -10.49 17.49 21.10
CA GLY A 377 -10.52 18.95 21.26
C GLY A 377 -11.89 19.60 21.09
N SER A 378 -12.95 18.83 20.81
CA SER A 378 -14.32 19.33 20.76
C SER A 378 -14.90 19.49 22.17
N THR A 379 -15.47 20.66 22.46
CA THR A 379 -16.22 20.92 23.70
C THR A 379 -17.73 20.75 23.50
N PHE A 380 -18.15 20.18 22.38
CA PHE A 380 -19.56 20.05 22.02
C PHE A 380 -20.22 18.91 22.79
N GLU A 381 -21.31 19.19 23.49
CA GLU A 381 -22.14 18.20 24.18
C GLU A 381 -23.60 18.37 23.73
N ALA A 382 -24.28 17.26 23.45
CA ALA A 382 -25.68 17.29 23.02
C ALA A 382 -26.37 15.94 23.27
N PRO A 383 -27.73 15.89 23.28
CA PRO A 383 -28.45 14.63 23.25
C PRO A 383 -28.01 13.72 22.08
N LEU A 384 -27.98 12.41 22.28
CA LEU A 384 -27.65 11.44 21.25
C LEU A 384 -28.50 11.64 19.97
N ALA A 385 -29.78 11.99 20.10
CA ALA A 385 -30.63 12.32 18.96
C ALA A 385 -30.09 13.48 18.11
N THR A 386 -29.47 14.48 18.75
CA THR A 386 -28.86 15.63 18.07
C THR A 386 -27.61 15.22 17.32
N PHE A 387 -26.78 14.34 17.91
CA PHE A 387 -25.63 13.76 17.19
C PHE A 387 -26.09 12.96 15.98
N ILE A 388 -27.07 12.08 16.14
CA ILE A 388 -27.60 11.24 15.04
C ILE A 388 -28.14 12.11 13.91
N ARG A 389 -29.02 13.09 14.20
CA ARG A 389 -29.60 13.97 13.18
C ARG A 389 -28.54 14.83 12.49
N THR A 390 -27.57 15.34 13.26
CA THR A 390 -26.48 16.15 12.71
C THR A 390 -25.56 15.33 11.82
N ALA A 391 -25.18 14.13 12.27
CA ALA A 391 -24.33 13.20 11.52
C ALA A 391 -25.02 12.75 10.23
N ASP A 392 -26.30 12.37 10.27
CA ASP A 392 -27.09 12.01 9.09
C ASP A 392 -27.15 13.16 8.06
N LYS A 393 -27.50 14.36 8.52
CA LYS A 393 -27.53 15.56 7.67
C LYS A 393 -26.16 15.86 7.06
N GLN A 394 -25.11 15.85 7.89
CA GLN A 394 -23.75 16.17 7.44
C GLN A 394 -23.22 15.12 6.46
N ALA A 395 -23.48 13.83 6.71
CA ALA A 395 -23.12 12.74 5.81
C ALA A 395 -23.84 12.89 4.46
N TYR A 396 -25.14 13.17 4.46
CA TYR A 396 -25.90 13.45 3.25
C TYR A 396 -25.33 14.64 2.48
N GLU A 397 -25.09 15.77 3.14
CA GLU A 397 -24.54 16.97 2.51
C GLU A 397 -23.10 16.78 2.00
N ALA A 398 -22.27 16.00 2.71
CA ALA A 398 -20.93 15.63 2.28
C ALA A 398 -20.98 14.77 1.01
N ASN A 399 -21.83 13.74 0.99
CA ASN A 399 -22.04 12.90 -0.20
C ASN A 399 -22.54 13.71 -1.40
N GLN A 400 -23.48 14.63 -1.18
CA GLN A 400 -23.96 15.54 -2.24
C GLN A 400 -22.88 16.50 -2.74
N ARG A 401 -21.97 16.96 -1.86
CA ARG A 401 -20.82 17.78 -2.25
C ARG A 401 -19.82 16.97 -3.07
N LEU A 402 -19.52 15.75 -2.66
CA LEU A 402 -18.60 14.85 -3.36
C LEU A 402 -19.15 14.48 -4.74
N ALA A 403 -20.41 14.06 -4.84
CA ALA A 403 -21.05 13.74 -6.12
C ALA A 403 -21.02 14.93 -7.11
N ARG A 404 -21.22 16.16 -6.60
CA ARG A 404 -21.08 17.39 -7.42
C ARG A 404 -19.64 17.65 -7.83
N PHE A 405 -18.67 17.30 -6.99
CA PHE A 405 -17.26 17.43 -7.30
C PHE A 405 -16.84 16.41 -8.37
N GLU A 406 -17.21 15.14 -8.21
CA GLU A 406 -16.99 14.07 -9.19
C GLU A 406 -17.62 14.44 -10.55
N ALA A 407 -18.87 14.88 -10.56
CA ALA A 407 -19.54 15.31 -11.80
C ALA A 407 -18.86 16.54 -12.45
N LYS A 408 -18.23 17.42 -11.68
CA LYS A 408 -17.43 18.53 -12.23
C LYS A 408 -16.10 18.03 -12.76
N LEU A 409 -15.45 17.10 -12.06
CA LEU A 409 -14.20 16.49 -12.48
C LEU A 409 -14.39 15.73 -13.80
N ASP A 410 -15.45 14.94 -13.92
CA ASP A 410 -15.81 14.22 -15.15
C ASP A 410 -16.00 15.19 -16.32
N ARG A 411 -16.70 16.31 -16.11
CA ARG A 411 -16.85 17.35 -17.15
C ARG A 411 -15.53 18.00 -17.55
N ILE A 412 -14.61 18.18 -16.60
CA ILE A 412 -13.27 18.73 -16.88
C ILE A 412 -12.46 17.70 -17.68
N LEU A 413 -12.46 16.43 -17.26
CA LEU A 413 -11.79 15.33 -17.96
C LEU A 413 -12.31 15.15 -19.39
N ASP A 414 -13.63 15.27 -19.58
CA ASP A 414 -14.27 15.27 -20.90
C ASP A 414 -13.82 16.48 -21.75
N ALA A 415 -13.72 17.66 -21.15
CA ALA A 415 -13.33 18.88 -21.86
C ALA A 415 -11.85 18.91 -22.29
N ILE A 416 -10.97 18.19 -21.58
CA ILE A 416 -9.53 18.10 -21.91
C ILE A 416 -9.18 16.84 -22.73
N GLY A 417 -10.17 16.03 -23.09
CA GLY A 417 -9.97 14.81 -23.89
C GLY A 417 -9.25 13.68 -23.16
N GLU A 418 -9.17 13.74 -21.83
CA GLU A 418 -8.48 12.74 -20.99
C GLU A 418 -9.43 11.73 -20.35
N LYS A 419 -10.71 11.68 -20.76
CA LYS A 419 -11.63 10.65 -20.25
C LYS A 419 -11.06 9.27 -20.62
N PRO A 420 -10.69 8.42 -19.64
CA PRO A 420 -10.27 7.07 -19.94
C PRO A 420 -11.48 6.33 -20.56
N ASP A 421 -11.29 5.71 -21.71
CA ASP A 421 -12.27 4.80 -22.31
C ASP A 421 -12.46 3.58 -21.40
N LEU A 422 -13.26 3.72 -20.35
CA LEU A 422 -13.77 2.60 -19.58
C LEU A 422 -14.95 2.02 -20.33
N LYS A 423 -14.67 1.11 -21.27
CA LYS A 423 -15.70 0.23 -21.83
C LYS A 423 -16.21 -0.68 -20.71
N PRO A 424 -17.52 -0.72 -20.42
CA PRO A 424 -18.07 -1.71 -19.50
C PRO A 424 -18.08 -3.09 -20.19
N GLY A 425 -17.35 -4.07 -19.63
CA GLY A 425 -17.52 -5.49 -19.96
C GLY A 425 -16.50 -6.14 -20.91
N GLN A 426 -15.21 -6.06 -20.60
CA GLN A 426 -14.22 -7.05 -21.08
C GLN A 426 -13.41 -7.61 -19.92
#